data_AF-A0A1F2Y1K3-F1
#
_entry.id   AF-A0A1F2Y1K3-F1
#
_cell.length_a   1.000
_cell.length_b   1.000
_cell.length_c   1.000
_cell.angle_alpha   90.00
_cell.angle_beta   90.00
_cell.angle_gamma   90.00
#
_symmetry.space_group_name_H-M   'P 1'
#
loop_
_entity.id
_entity.type
_entity.pdbx_description
1 polymer ?
#
loop_
_entity_poly.entity_id
_entity_poly.type
_entity_poly.pdbx_seq_one_letter_code
_entity_poly.pdbx_strand_id
1 'polypeptide(L)'
;MLRRGRFDDVVRRQLDLFAADQAPRLEEAEKADAAWTGAAQGESEELFGEYQLVVDEIADRLYDIREAYASSLDELTGDEYRAAFSKAAIKRFRRFAAVLEDDES
;
A
#
# COMPACT_ATOMS: atom_id res chain seq x y z
N MET A 1 1.28 26.74 -4.73
CA MET A 1 1.94 25.57 -5.37
C MET A 1 2.62 24.79 -4.26
N LEU A 2 2.18 23.58 -3.95
CA LEU A 2 2.91 22.74 -2.99
C LEU A 2 4.27 22.36 -3.59
N ARG A 3 5.33 22.50 -2.79
CA ARG A 3 6.70 22.16 -3.19
C ARG A 3 6.77 20.65 -3.41
N ARG A 4 7.14 20.24 -4.63
CA ARG A 4 7.36 18.84 -5.00
C ARG A 4 8.56 18.31 -4.19
N GLY A 5 8.38 17.21 -3.47
CA GLY A 5 9.43 16.53 -2.71
C GLY A 5 10.47 15.88 -3.64
N ARG A 6 11.67 15.59 -3.11
CA ARG A 6 12.79 14.98 -3.86
C ARG A 6 12.40 13.68 -4.57
N PHE A 7 11.51 12.89 -3.97
CA PHE A 7 11.10 11.57 -4.46
C PHE A 7 9.72 11.51 -5.10
N ASP A 8 8.99 12.63 -5.17
CA ASP A 8 7.60 12.63 -5.64
C ASP A 8 7.43 11.99 -7.03
N ASP A 9 8.38 12.25 -7.95
CA ASP A 9 8.29 11.74 -9.31
C ASP A 9 8.58 10.24 -9.42
N VAL A 10 9.59 9.75 -8.69
CA VAL A 10 9.94 8.32 -8.69
C VAL A 10 8.86 7.51 -7.98
N VAL A 11 8.43 7.96 -6.80
CA VAL A 11 7.38 7.32 -6.01
C VAL A 11 6.08 7.28 -6.80
N ARG A 12 5.68 8.40 -7.44
CA ARG A 12 4.48 8.40 -8.29
C ARG A 12 4.57 7.34 -9.38
N ARG A 13 5.71 7.25 -10.08
CA ARG A 13 5.89 6.29 -11.17
C ARG A 13 5.91 4.84 -10.68
N GLN A 14 6.53 4.57 -9.54
CA GLN A 14 6.51 3.24 -8.93
C GLN A 14 5.09 2.82 -8.54
N LEU A 15 4.31 3.73 -7.94
CA LEU A 15 2.91 3.45 -7.58
C LEU A 15 2.00 3.35 -8.81
N ASP A 16 2.29 4.08 -9.89
CA ASP A 16 1.60 3.93 -11.17
C ASP A 16 1.85 2.54 -11.79
N LEU A 17 3.11 2.06 -11.75
CA LEU A 17 3.47 0.72 -12.21
C LEU A 17 2.85 -0.37 -11.34
N PHE A 18 2.95 -0.23 -10.01
CA PHE A 18 2.29 -1.14 -9.07
C PHE A 18 0.79 -1.25 -9.35
N ALA A 19 0.10 -0.12 -9.52
CA ALA A 19 -1.34 -0.13 -9.78
C ALA A 19 -1.70 -0.81 -11.10
N ALA A 20 -0.85 -0.71 -12.12
CA ALA A 20 -1.04 -1.42 -13.39
C ALA A 20 -0.80 -2.93 -13.24
N ASP A 21 0.30 -3.31 -12.58
CA ASP A 21 0.70 -4.72 -12.39
C ASP A 21 -0.25 -5.48 -11.46
N GLN A 22 -0.75 -4.80 -10.42
CA GLN A 22 -1.62 -5.36 -9.38
C GLN A 22 -3.10 -5.02 -9.59
N ALA A 23 -3.49 -4.54 -10.78
CA ALA A 23 -4.88 -4.16 -11.06
C ALA A 23 -5.91 -5.24 -10.67
N PRO A 24 -5.71 -6.55 -10.96
CA PRO A 24 -6.65 -7.59 -10.54
C PRO A 24 -6.76 -7.73 -9.02
N ARG A 25 -5.64 -7.61 -8.30
CA ARG A 25 -5.61 -7.70 -6.82
C ARG A 25 -6.26 -6.50 -6.17
N LEU A 26 -6.04 -5.30 -6.71
CA LEU A 26 -6.71 -4.09 -6.25
C LEU A 26 -8.23 -4.19 -6.43
N GLU A 27 -8.69 -4.73 -7.55
CA GLU A 27 -10.12 -5.00 -7.79
C GLU A 27 -10.67 -6.05 -6.80
N GLU A 28 -9.90 -7.09 -6.50
CA GLU A 28 -10.25 -8.10 -5.49
C GLU A 28 -10.39 -7.49 -4.08
N ALA A 29 -9.47 -6.60 -3.69
CA ALA A 29 -9.53 -5.90 -2.40
C ALA A 29 -10.77 -5.01 -2.29
N GLU A 30 -11.15 -4.34 -3.38
CA GLU A 30 -12.39 -3.54 -3.43
C GLU A 30 -13.64 -4.42 -3.30
N LYS A 31 -13.66 -5.61 -3.91
CA LYS A 31 -14.76 -6.56 -3.79
C LYS A 31 -14.88 -7.14 -2.37
N ALA A 32 -13.76 -7.55 -1.78
CA ALA A 32 -13.72 -8.13 -0.45
C ALA A 32 -14.17 -7.09 0.61
N ASP A 33 -13.71 -5.84 0.49
CA ASP A 33 -14.18 -4.75 1.34
C ASP A 33 -15.68 -4.49 1.19
N ALA A 34 -16.20 -4.46 -0.04
CA ALA A 34 -17.63 -4.25 -0.28
C ALA A 34 -18.48 -5.41 0.29
N ALA A 35 -17.99 -6.64 0.20
CA ALA A 35 -18.65 -7.81 0.77
C ALA A 35 -18.67 -7.73 2.31
N TRP A 36 -17.53 -7.45 2.93
CA TRP A 36 -17.42 -7.30 4.38
C TRP A 36 -18.28 -6.16 4.92
N THR A 37 -18.19 -4.97 4.32
CA THR A 37 -18.96 -3.79 4.76
C THR A 37 -20.47 -3.93 4.54
N GLY A 38 -20.89 -4.79 3.61
CA GLY A 38 -22.29 -5.13 3.35
C GLY A 38 -22.83 -6.33 4.11
N ALA A 39 -22.00 -7.05 4.86
CA ALA A 39 -22.36 -8.32 5.50
C ALA A 39 -23.35 -8.15 6.66
N ALA A 40 -24.21 -9.15 6.86
CA ALA A 40 -24.96 -9.29 8.10
C ALA A 40 -24.01 -9.68 9.25
N GLN A 41 -24.37 -9.36 10.51
CA GLN A 41 -23.50 -9.52 11.68
C GLN A 41 -22.81 -10.90 11.80
N GLY A 42 -23.45 -11.99 11.36
CA GLY A 42 -22.93 -13.36 11.47
C GLY A 42 -21.88 -13.76 10.43
N GLU A 43 -21.81 -13.09 9.27
CA GLU A 43 -20.86 -13.40 8.18
C GLU A 43 -19.65 -12.45 8.17
N SER A 44 -19.69 -11.43 9.04
CA SER A 44 -18.71 -10.34 9.04
C SER A 44 -17.29 -10.77 9.38
N GLU A 45 -17.09 -11.83 10.18
CA GLU A 45 -15.75 -12.29 10.59
C GLU A 45 -15.03 -13.05 9.48
N GLU A 46 -15.74 -13.94 8.78
CA GLU A 46 -15.18 -14.69 7.63
C GLU A 46 -14.81 -13.73 6.50
N LEU A 47 -15.73 -12.82 6.16
CA LEU A 47 -15.51 -11.81 5.11
C LEU A 47 -14.43 -10.79 5.50
N PHE A 48 -14.29 -10.47 6.79
CA PHE A 48 -13.17 -9.67 7.26
C PHE A 48 -11.83 -10.40 7.09
N GLY A 49 -11.79 -11.70 7.38
CA GLY A 49 -10.61 -12.53 7.16
C GLY A 49 -10.20 -12.58 5.68
N GLU A 50 -11.16 -12.78 4.77
CA GLU A 50 -10.90 -12.71 3.32
C GLU A 50 -10.37 -11.34 2.88
N TYR A 51 -10.97 -10.26 3.38
CA TYR A 51 -10.49 -8.90 3.13
C TYR A 51 -9.06 -8.67 3.62
N GLN A 52 -8.74 -9.11 4.85
CA GLN A 52 -7.39 -8.96 5.42
C GLN A 52 -6.32 -9.70 4.59
N LEU A 53 -6.60 -10.92 4.13
CA LEU A 53 -5.64 -11.67 3.31
C LEU A 53 -5.24 -10.93 2.03
N VAL A 54 -6.22 -10.28 1.36
CA VAL A 54 -5.94 -9.51 0.14
C VAL A 54 -5.19 -8.22 0.47
N VAL A 55 -5.51 -7.56 1.58
CA VAL A 55 -4.82 -6.37 2.06
C VAL A 55 -3.36 -6.67 2.39
N ASP A 56 -3.08 -7.77 3.09
CA ASP A 56 -1.73 -8.17 3.48
C ASP A 56 -0.87 -8.45 2.24
N GLU A 57 -1.40 -9.16 1.23
CA GLU A 57 -0.67 -9.39 -0.03
C GLU A 57 -0.31 -8.09 -0.77
N ILE A 58 -1.23 -7.11 -0.77
CA ILE A 58 -1.00 -5.78 -1.35
C ILE A 58 0.07 -5.02 -0.56
N ALA A 59 0.00 -5.07 0.78
CA ALA A 59 0.95 -4.40 1.66
C ALA A 59 2.36 -4.99 1.51
N ASP A 60 2.50 -6.31 1.53
CA ASP A 60 3.76 -7.02 1.31
C ASP A 60 4.40 -6.61 -0.02
N ARG A 61 3.59 -6.53 -1.08
CA ARG A 61 4.12 -6.15 -2.39
C ARG A 61 4.57 -4.68 -2.45
N LEU A 62 3.88 -3.79 -1.75
CA LEU A 62 4.30 -2.39 -1.61
C LEU A 62 5.58 -2.27 -0.78
N TYR A 63 5.69 -3.04 0.30
CA TYR A 63 6.88 -3.13 1.14
C TYR A 63 8.09 -3.58 0.32
N ASP A 64 7.97 -4.65 -0.45
CA ASP A 64 9.04 -5.17 -1.32
C ASP A 64 9.57 -4.10 -2.28
N ILE A 65 8.67 -3.35 -2.93
CA ILE A 65 9.05 -2.28 -3.87
C ILE A 65 9.78 -1.15 -3.15
N ARG A 66 9.28 -0.78 -1.96
CA ARG A 66 9.91 0.24 -1.11
C ARG A 66 11.32 -0.18 -0.74
N GLU A 67 11.48 -1.34 -0.12
CA GLU A 67 12.79 -1.78 0.39
C GLU A 67 13.79 -2.11 -0.72
N ALA A 68 13.33 -2.65 -1.85
CA ALA A 68 14.20 -2.89 -3.00
C ALA A 68 14.84 -1.61 -3.53
N TYR A 69 14.09 -0.49 -3.59
CA TYR A 69 14.66 0.79 -4.01
C TYR A 69 15.46 1.46 -2.89
N ALA A 70 14.96 1.44 -1.65
CA ALA A 70 15.63 2.04 -0.50
C ALA A 70 17.03 1.44 -0.25
N SER A 71 17.16 0.12 -0.41
CA SER A 71 18.44 -0.60 -0.25
C SER A 71 19.52 -0.20 -1.28
N SER A 72 19.14 0.47 -2.37
CA SER A 72 20.09 1.01 -3.36
C SER A 72 20.64 2.40 -3.01
N LEU A 73 20.12 3.02 -1.94
CA LEU A 73 20.46 4.37 -1.48
C LEU A 73 21.33 4.28 -0.21
N ASP A 74 22.00 5.39 0.11
CA ASP A 74 22.58 5.54 1.46
C ASP A 74 21.45 5.59 2.51
N GLU A 75 21.77 5.20 3.76
CA GLU A 75 20.81 5.05 4.86
C GLU A 75 19.88 6.27 5.03
N LEU A 76 20.46 7.47 5.15
CA LEU A 76 19.70 8.72 5.33
C LEU A 76 18.78 9.01 4.13
N THR A 77 19.28 8.81 2.91
CA THR A 77 18.48 8.97 1.69
C THR A 77 17.40 7.91 1.57
N GLY A 78 17.69 6.68 2.00
CA GLY A 78 16.76 5.56 2.07
C GLY A 78 15.58 5.86 2.98
N ASP A 79 15.83 6.38 4.17
CA ASP A 79 14.77 6.72 5.14
C ASP A 79 13.85 7.84 4.63
N GLU A 80 14.42 8.88 4.01
CA GLU A 80 13.62 9.93 3.37
C GLU A 80 12.74 9.38 2.24
N TYR A 81 13.26 8.41 1.47
CA TYR A 81 12.49 7.74 0.43
C TYR A 81 11.38 6.85 1.02
N ARG A 82 11.67 6.06 2.06
CA ARG A 82 10.67 5.21 2.75
C ARG A 82 9.50 6.05 3.22
N ALA A 83 9.77 7.15 3.90
CA ALA A 83 8.73 8.07 4.39
C ALA A 83 7.90 8.67 3.23
N ALA A 84 8.56 9.07 2.14
CA ALA A 84 7.87 9.60 0.96
C ALA A 84 6.98 8.54 0.27
N PHE A 85 7.49 7.30 0.15
CA PHE A 85 6.78 6.18 -0.44
C PHE A 85 5.58 5.77 0.40
N SER A 86 5.75 5.48 1.69
CA SER A 86 4.67 5.07 2.60
C SER A 86 3.54 6.10 2.59
N LYS A 87 3.88 7.39 2.74
CA LYS A 87 2.89 8.48 2.69
C LYS A 87 2.11 8.53 1.37
N ALA A 88 2.78 8.32 0.24
CA ALA A 88 2.12 8.33 -1.06
C ALA A 88 1.26 7.08 -1.29
N ALA A 89 1.73 5.91 -0.84
CA ALA A 89 1.00 4.65 -0.92
C ALA A 89 -0.29 4.71 -0.07
N ILE A 90 -0.19 5.14 1.19
CA ILE A 90 -1.34 5.35 2.09
C ILE A 90 -2.34 6.34 1.48
N LYS A 91 -1.86 7.46 0.92
CA LYS A 91 -2.75 8.41 0.28
C LYS A 91 -3.51 7.82 -0.92
N ARG A 92 -2.85 6.96 -1.70
CA ARG A 92 -3.39 6.41 -2.95
C ARG A 92 -4.30 5.22 -2.73
N PHE A 93 -3.89 4.28 -1.89
CA PHE A 93 -4.56 3.00 -1.66
C PHE A 93 -5.34 2.96 -0.33
N ARG A 94 -5.23 4.01 0.50
CA ARG A 94 -5.97 4.23 1.75
C ARG A 94 -5.96 2.98 2.63
N ARG A 95 -7.15 2.36 2.80
CA ARG A 95 -7.43 1.23 3.68
C ARG A 95 -6.59 -0.02 3.40
N PHE A 96 -6.02 -0.14 2.20
CA PHE A 96 -5.20 -1.30 1.82
C PHE A 96 -3.71 -1.13 2.18
N ALA A 97 -3.28 0.08 2.53
CA ALA A 97 -1.86 0.40 2.77
C ALA A 97 -1.59 0.85 4.21
N ALA A 98 -2.60 0.77 5.10
CA ALA A 98 -2.47 1.17 6.51
C ALA A 98 -1.43 0.32 7.26
N VAL A 99 -1.23 -0.94 6.86
CA VAL A 99 -0.21 -1.86 7.41
C VAL A 99 1.22 -1.31 7.23
N LEU A 100 1.46 -0.46 6.23
CA LEU A 100 2.79 0.14 5.99
C LEU A 100 3.20 1.21 7.02
N GLU A 101 2.30 1.64 7.91
CA GLU A 101 2.64 2.54 9.03
C GLU A 101 3.26 1.79 10.23
N ASP A 102 3.02 0.48 10.36
CA ASP A 102 3.36 -0.30 11.56
C ASP A 102 4.78 -0.92 11.56
N ASP A 103 5.51 -0.87 10.43
CA ASP A 103 6.87 -1.43 10.28
C ASP A 103 7.99 -0.56 10.89
N GLU A 104 7.67 0.54 11.56
CA GLU A 104 8.62 1.38 12.31
C GLU A 104 8.79 0.89 13.77
N SER A 105 9.04 -0.42 13.98
CA SER A 105 9.28 -1.03 15.30
C SER A 105 10.63 -1.70 15.43
#